data_AF-A0A2E7VAH2-F1
#
_entry.id   AF-A0A2E7VAH2-F1
#
_cell.length_a   1.000
_cell.length_b   1.000
_cell.length_c   1.000
_cell.angle_alpha   90.00
_cell.angle_beta   90.00
_cell.angle_gamma   90.00
#
_symmetry.space_group_name_H-M   'P 1'
#
loop_
_entity.id
_entity.type
_entity.pdbx_description
1 polymer ?
#
loop_
_entity_poly.entity_id
_entity_poly.type
_entity_poly.pdbx_seq_one_letter_code
_entity_poly.pdbx_strand_id
1 'polypeptide(L)'
;MTPDQADYVLAQMSVCWPGKPLSVPEVKFWVSKLEAYEFDDAHTALTKIADRAKFWPSWAEFKEFVDIEKRNNMPALTRAPEAPPLSDEEFKQRIQECRDALNEKRAGEKVEEV
;
A
#
# COMPACT_ATOMS: atom_id res chain seq x y z
N MET A 1 -9.82 5.53 2.95
CA MET A 1 -11.30 5.50 3.07
C MET A 1 -11.76 6.69 3.90
N THR A 2 -13.05 7.06 3.85
CA THR A 2 -13.60 8.15 4.69
C THR A 2 -13.81 7.70 6.15
N PRO A 3 -13.92 8.63 7.11
CA PRO A 3 -14.21 8.27 8.51
C PRO A 3 -15.51 7.47 8.65
N ASP A 4 -16.58 7.85 7.94
CA ASP A 4 -17.86 7.12 7.97
C ASP A 4 -17.73 5.68 7.45
N GLN A 5 -16.88 5.46 6.43
CA GLN A 5 -16.57 4.14 5.91
C GLN A 5 -15.78 3.30 6.92
N ALA A 6 -14.82 3.92 7.63
CA ALA A 6 -14.07 3.24 8.69
C ALA A 6 -14.96 2.87 9.87
N ASP A 7 -15.88 3.76 10.27
CA ASP A 7 -16.90 3.48 11.29
C ASP A 7 -17.83 2.34 10.87
N TYR A 8 -18.21 2.29 9.58
CA TYR A 8 -18.99 1.18 9.04
C TYR A 8 -18.23 -0.15 9.14
N VAL A 9 -16.94 -0.19 8.78
CA VAL A 9 -16.10 -1.40 8.92
C VAL A 9 -16.03 -1.81 10.40
N LEU A 10 -15.83 -0.88 11.33
CA LEU A 10 -15.76 -1.17 12.76
C LEU A 10 -17.10 -1.65 13.34
N ALA A 11 -18.21 -1.12 12.84
CA ALA A 11 -19.54 -1.60 13.19
C ALA A 11 -19.72 -3.05 12.72
N GLN A 12 -19.27 -3.40 11.52
CA GLN A 12 -19.30 -4.78 11.04
C GLN A 12 -18.39 -5.71 11.85
N MET A 13 -17.19 -5.26 12.24
CA MET A 13 -16.33 -6.05 13.15
C MET A 13 -17.07 -6.35 14.46
N SER A 14 -17.80 -5.37 14.99
CA SER A 14 -18.59 -5.52 16.22
C SER A 14 -19.75 -6.51 16.08
N VAL A 15 -20.28 -6.72 14.87
CA VAL A 15 -21.26 -7.77 14.58
C VAL A 15 -20.59 -9.16 14.52
N CYS A 16 -19.39 -9.25 13.93
CA CYS A 16 -18.64 -10.52 13.83
C CYS A 16 -18.16 -11.03 15.19
N TRP A 17 -17.78 -10.13 16.10
CA TRP A 17 -17.30 -10.48 17.44
C TRP A 17 -18.13 -9.79 18.52
N PRO A 18 -19.37 -10.26 18.74
CA PRO A 18 -20.25 -9.68 19.76
C PRO A 18 -19.62 -9.85 21.15
N GLY A 19 -19.53 -8.77 21.92
CA GLY A 19 -19.05 -8.79 23.30
C GLY A 19 -17.72 -8.09 23.56
N LYS A 20 -17.05 -7.54 22.54
CA LYS A 20 -15.94 -6.59 22.74
C LYS A 20 -16.44 -5.15 22.57
N PRO A 21 -16.79 -4.43 23.65
CA PRO A 21 -16.97 -3.00 23.56
C PRO A 21 -15.61 -2.34 23.29
N LEU A 22 -15.59 -1.41 22.34
CA LEU A 22 -14.45 -0.54 22.10
C LEU A 22 -14.64 0.75 22.90
N SER A 23 -13.58 1.17 23.58
CA SER A 23 -13.48 2.51 24.14
C SER A 23 -13.34 3.56 23.03
N VAL A 24 -13.70 4.81 23.32
CA VAL A 24 -13.56 5.92 22.34
C VAL A 24 -12.13 6.05 21.81
N PRO A 25 -11.05 5.93 22.64
CA PRO A 25 -9.69 5.93 22.12
C PRO A 25 -9.37 4.78 21.17
N GLU A 26 -9.89 3.57 21.45
CA GLU A 26 -9.73 2.41 20.55
C GLU A 26 -10.41 2.68 19.20
N VAL A 27 -11.65 3.19 19.20
CA VAL A 27 -12.35 3.54 17.95
C VAL A 27 -11.55 4.56 17.14
N LYS A 28 -11.10 5.66 17.76
CA LYS A 28 -10.28 6.67 17.09
C LYS A 28 -8.97 6.09 16.54
N PHE A 29 -8.33 5.20 17.28
CA PHE A 29 -7.14 4.49 16.82
C PHE A 29 -7.44 3.68 15.56
N TRP A 30 -8.48 2.86 15.56
CA TRP A 30 -8.85 2.05 14.40
C TRP A 30 -9.23 2.90 13.19
N VAL A 31 -10.05 3.94 13.36
CA VAL A 31 -10.42 4.87 12.28
C VAL A 31 -9.17 5.49 11.66
N SER A 32 -8.26 6.04 12.48
CA SER A 32 -7.01 6.64 11.99
C SER A 32 -6.12 5.68 11.19
N LYS A 33 -6.21 4.37 11.47
CA LYS A 33 -5.44 3.34 10.78
C LYS A 33 -6.10 2.91 9.48
N LEU A 34 -7.42 2.80 9.47
CA LEU A 34 -8.23 2.42 8.31
C LEU A 34 -8.25 3.49 7.23
N GLU A 35 -8.15 4.77 7.59
CA GLU A 35 -8.11 5.90 6.64
C GLU A 35 -7.07 5.73 5.52
N ALA A 36 -5.94 5.08 5.82
CA ALA A 36 -4.84 4.83 4.87
C ALA A 36 -5.12 3.75 3.82
N TYR A 37 -6.27 3.07 3.90
CA TYR A 37 -6.63 1.94 3.04
C TYR A 37 -7.91 2.23 2.24
N GLU A 38 -8.10 1.52 1.15
CA GLU A 38 -9.35 1.55 0.40
C GLU A 38 -10.45 0.80 1.15
N PHE A 39 -11.69 1.25 0.99
CA PHE A 39 -12.84 0.65 1.68
C PHE A 39 -13.03 -0.82 1.30
N ASP A 40 -12.98 -1.13 0.01
CA ASP A 40 -13.21 -2.48 -0.51
C ASP A 40 -12.14 -3.48 -0.04
N ASP A 41 -10.88 -3.04 0.09
CA ASP A 41 -9.79 -3.85 0.63
C ASP A 41 -10.07 -4.24 2.09
N ALA A 42 -10.46 -3.25 2.91
CA ALA A 42 -10.75 -3.47 4.32
C ALA A 42 -12.02 -4.31 4.54
N HIS A 43 -13.05 -4.08 3.74
CA HIS A 43 -14.31 -4.84 3.77
C HIS A 43 -14.11 -6.31 3.40
N THR A 44 -13.33 -6.56 2.35
CA THR A 44 -12.98 -7.92 1.92
C THR A 44 -12.10 -8.62 2.96
N ALA A 45 -11.12 -7.90 3.51
CA ALA A 45 -10.26 -8.40 4.59
C ALA A 45 -11.07 -8.80 5.84
N LEU A 46 -12.08 -8.01 6.22
CA LEU A 46 -12.99 -8.30 7.32
C LEU A 46 -13.73 -9.63 7.14
N THR A 47 -14.25 -9.88 5.94
CA THR A 47 -14.93 -11.14 5.64
C THR A 47 -13.98 -12.32 5.82
N LYS A 48 -12.74 -12.19 5.33
CA LYS A 48 -11.72 -13.26 5.41
C LYS A 48 -11.21 -13.52 6.83
N ILE A 49 -11.05 -12.47 7.65
CA ILE A 49 -10.59 -12.63 9.02
C ILE A 49 -11.70 -13.16 9.93
N ALA A 50 -12.97 -12.83 9.66
CA ALA A 50 -14.12 -13.33 10.40
C ALA A 50 -14.21 -14.87 10.37
N ASP A 51 -13.88 -15.49 9.23
CA ASP A 51 -13.87 -16.95 9.08
C ASP A 51 -12.70 -17.64 9.81
N ARG A 52 -11.66 -16.88 10.20
CA ARG A 52 -10.40 -17.43 10.76
C ARG A 52 -10.20 -17.11 12.23
N ALA A 53 -10.62 -15.94 12.68
CA ALA A 53 -10.39 -15.45 14.02
C ALA A 53 -11.62 -15.67 14.91
N LYS A 54 -11.45 -16.46 15.98
CA LYS A 54 -12.50 -16.68 16.98
C LYS A 54 -12.76 -15.44 17.86
N PHE A 55 -11.76 -14.59 18.01
CA PHE A 55 -11.80 -13.41 18.87
C PHE A 55 -11.56 -12.14 18.05
N TRP A 56 -11.88 -10.99 18.65
CA TRP A 56 -11.59 -9.69 18.06
C TRP A 56 -10.11 -9.60 17.67
N PRO A 57 -9.78 -9.36 16.39
CA PRO A 57 -8.41 -9.37 15.93
C PRO A 57 -7.64 -8.15 16.42
N SER A 58 -6.35 -8.32 16.67
CA SER A 58 -5.44 -7.19 16.80
C SER A 58 -5.36 -6.39 15.49
N TRP A 59 -4.92 -5.13 15.59
CA TRP A 59 -4.67 -4.33 14.38
C TRP A 59 -3.65 -4.99 13.45
N ALA A 60 -2.62 -5.64 13.99
CA ALA A 60 -1.60 -6.31 13.19
C ALA A 60 -2.19 -7.46 12.37
N GLU A 61 -3.00 -8.32 13.00
CA GLU A 61 -3.69 -9.41 12.31
C GLU A 61 -4.61 -8.86 11.22
N PHE A 62 -5.45 -7.87 11.54
CA PHE A 62 -6.34 -7.27 10.54
C PHE A 62 -5.57 -6.66 9.37
N LYS A 63 -4.51 -5.90 9.65
CA LYS A 63 -3.65 -5.25 8.66
C LYS A 63 -3.04 -6.26 7.67
N GLU A 64 -2.66 -7.44 8.12
CA GLU A 64 -2.12 -8.47 7.23
C GLU A 64 -3.11 -8.86 6.13
N PHE A 65 -4.39 -9.01 6.48
CA PHE A 65 -5.43 -9.31 5.50
C PHE A 65 -5.67 -8.13 4.55
N VAL A 66 -5.71 -6.91 5.07
CA VAL A 66 -5.89 -5.72 4.22
C VAL A 66 -4.73 -5.55 3.24
N ASP A 67 -3.49 -5.77 3.68
CA ASP A 67 -2.30 -5.69 2.82
C ASP A 67 -2.30 -6.79 1.74
N ILE A 68 -2.85 -7.98 2.04
CA ILE A 68 -3.04 -9.04 1.05
C ILE A 68 -4.06 -8.61 -0.01
N GLU A 69 -5.21 -8.08 0.38
CA GLU A 69 -6.24 -7.61 -0.56
C GLU A 69 -5.72 -6.47 -1.43
N LYS A 70 -5.03 -5.50 -0.83
CA LYS A 70 -4.38 -4.40 -1.55
C LYS A 70 -3.40 -4.91 -2.63
N ARG A 71 -2.63 -5.97 -2.34
CA ARG A 71 -1.72 -6.58 -3.33
C ARG A 71 -2.48 -7.31 -4.43
N ASN A 72 -3.58 -7.99 -4.10
CA ASN A 72 -4.40 -8.70 -5.08
C ASN A 72 -5.13 -7.72 -6.03
N ASN A 73 -5.50 -6.55 -5.52
CA ASN A 73 -6.15 -5.48 -6.28
C ASN A 73 -5.16 -4.57 -7.00
N MET A 74 -3.86 -4.72 -6.75
CA MET A 74 -2.85 -3.98 -7.47
C MET A 74 -2.89 -4.42 -8.95
N PRO A 75 -3.07 -3.50 -9.89
CA PRO A 75 -3.09 -3.85 -11.31
C PRO A 75 -1.80 -4.60 -11.64
N ALA A 76 -1.94 -5.72 -12.35
CA ALA A 76 -0.79 -6.48 -12.81
C ALA A 76 0.16 -5.51 -13.52
N LEU A 77 1.43 -5.49 -13.11
CA LEU A 77 2.44 -4.72 -13.81
C LEU A 77 2.41 -5.20 -15.26
N THR A 78 1.88 -4.36 -16.14
CA THR A 78 1.90 -4.64 -17.57
C THR A 78 3.35 -4.84 -17.93
N ARG A 79 3.69 -6.03 -18.43
CA ARG A 79 5.03 -6.33 -18.94
C ARG A 79 5.43 -5.15 -19.82
N ALA A 80 6.60 -4.55 -19.53
CA ALA A 80 7.10 -3.47 -20.35
C ALA A 80 7.04 -3.93 -21.82
N PRO A 81 6.62 -3.05 -22.75
CA PRO A 81 6.60 -3.41 -24.17
C PRO A 81 7.96 -4.02 -24.53
N GLU A 82 7.95 -5.18 -25.18
CA GLU A 82 9.17 -5.83 -25.67
C GLU A 82 9.82 -4.89 -26.70
N ALA A 83 10.67 -3.99 -26.23
CA ALA A 83 11.51 -3.20 -27.11
C ALA A 83 12.48 -4.16 -27.80
N PRO A 84 12.73 -3.99 -29.11
CA PRO A 84 13.77 -4.75 -29.78
C PRO A 84 15.10 -4.55 -29.03
N PRO A 85 15.93 -5.60 -28.93
CA PRO A 85 17.24 -5.47 -28.30
C PRO A 85 18.03 -4.37 -29.03
N LEU A 86 18.63 -3.46 -28.25
CA LEU A 86 19.48 -2.41 -28.80
C LEU A 86 20.65 -3.03 -29.54
N SER A 87 21.04 -2.41 -30.66
CA SER A 87 22.33 -2.75 -31.28
C SER A 87 23.49 -2.38 -30.35
N ASP A 88 24.64 -3.02 -30.54
CA ASP A 88 25.84 -2.77 -29.73
C ASP A 88 26.27 -1.29 -29.73
N GLU A 89 26.03 -0.57 -30.83
CA GLU A 89 26.34 0.87 -30.93
C GLU A 89 25.36 1.74 -30.14
N GLU A 90 24.06 1.47 -30.27
CA GLU A 90 23.02 2.20 -29.53
C GLU A 90 23.13 1.96 -28.02
N PHE A 91 23.53 0.75 -27.62
CA PHE A 91 23.75 0.42 -26.22
C PHE A 91 24.93 1.21 -25.63
N LYS A 92 26.05 1.31 -26.38
CA LYS A 92 27.21 2.10 -25.97
C LYS A 92 26.88 3.59 -25.87
N GLN A 93 26.13 4.15 -26.83
CA GLN A 93 25.67 5.53 -26.78
C GLN A 93 24.80 5.80 -25.54
N ARG A 94 23.82 4.93 -25.26
CA ARG A 94 22.97 5.07 -24.05
C ARG A 94 23.74 5.00 -22.75
N ILE A 95 24.75 4.14 -22.65
CA ILE A 95 25.63 4.09 -21.47
C ILE A 95 26.40 5.40 -21.33
N GLN A 96 26.89 5.96 -22.43
CA GLN A 96 27.63 7.21 -22.41
C GLN A 96 26.73 8.39 -22.00
N GLU A 97 25.53 8.51 -22.57
CA GLU A 97 24.52 9.51 -22.18
C GLU A 97 24.17 9.43 -20.70
N CYS A 98 23.97 8.23 -20.16
CA CYS A 98 23.72 8.03 -18.73
C CYS A 98 24.90 8.47 -17.85
N ARG A 99 26.14 8.22 -18.29
CA ARG A 99 27.35 8.66 -17.57
C ARG A 99 27.50 10.17 -17.60
N ASP A 100 27.23 10.79 -18.74
CA ASP A 100 27.32 12.24 -18.92
C ASP A 100 26.23 12.95 -18.09
N ALA A 101 24.99 12.44 -18.08
CA ALA A 101 23.92 12.96 -17.24
C ALA A 101 24.21 12.83 -15.73
N LEU A 102 24.87 11.73 -15.31
CA LEU A 102 25.31 11.56 -13.91
C LEU A 102 26.44 12.53 -13.54
N ASN A 103 27.38 12.77 -14.46
CA ASN A 103 28.46 13.73 -14.25
C ASN A 103 27.93 15.18 -14.19
N GLU A 104 26.97 15.54 -15.04
CA GLU A 104 26.31 16.85 -14.99
C GLU A 104 25.54 17.06 -13.68
N LYS A 105 24.75 16.06 -13.23
CA LYS A 105 24.07 16.14 -11.92
C LYS A 105 25.05 16.30 -10.76
N ARG A 106 26.14 15.53 -10.77
CA ARG A 106 27.18 15.59 -9.74
C ARG A 106 27.98 16.89 -9.78
N ALA A 107 28.09 17.54 -10.94
CA ALA A 107 28.70 18.85 -11.09
C ALA A 107 27.75 19.97 -10.61
N GLY A 108 26.45 19.85 -10.86
CA GLY A 108 25.43 20.78 -10.38
C GLY A 108 25.28 20.80 -8.85
N GLU A 109 25.27 19.63 -8.20
CA GLU A 109 25.22 19.52 -6.73
C GLU A 109 26.43 20.17 -6.03
N LYS A 110 27.59 20.26 -6.70
CA LYS A 110 28.78 20.91 -6.13
C LYS A 110 28.76 22.43 -6.20
N VAL A 111 27.85 23.03 -6.97
CA VAL A 111 27.79 24.49 -7.17
C VAL A 111 26.80 25.16 -6.21
N GLU A 112 25.83 24.42 -5.66
CA GLU A 112 24.84 24.94 -4.70
C GLU A 112 25.29 24.93 -3.22
N GLU A 113 26.49 24.42 -2.90
CA GLU A 113 27.04 24.39 -1.53
C GLU A 113 28.00 25.57 -1.19
N VAL A 114 27.92 26.70 -1.90
CA VAL A 114 28.74 27.90 -1.62
C VAL A 114 27.90 29.15 -1.35
#